data_AF-X1AN23-F1
#
_entry.id   AF-X1AN23-F1
#
_cell.length_a   1.000
_cell.length_b   1.000
_cell.length_c   1.000
_cell.angle_alpha   90.00
_cell.angle_beta   90.00
_cell.angle_gamma   90.00
#
_symmetry.space_group_name_H-M   'P 1'
#
loop_
_entity.id
_entity.type
_entity.pdbx_description
1 polymer ?
#
loop_
_entity_poly.entity_id
_entity_poly.type
_entity_poly.pdbx_seq_one_letter_code
_entity_poly.pdbx_strand_id
1 'polypeptide(L)'
;MGIELQIVGPEEFDIIVTKEGRKSILHNSSPVDLPDCLIPRMGAGTTYFALAMIRHLERLGLFVLNSSQSIENAQNKLTTLQILATNNIPIPKTMLAKFPLNVDIVEREFTYPLIVKTVSGSYGKGVFFCENRAQLEDLADLIEVSKDQRVNVIIQEFVLFGNGKDIRVFVVGGRHIGAMVRIAREGKLKANFSAGGTVASFNLNPAMERLAVESARHVGLDIAGIDILFDGDSYRV
;
A
#
# COMPACT_ATOMS: atom_id res chain seq x y z
N MET A 1 -24.86 11.02 -15.92
CA MET A 1 -24.79 10.83 -14.46
C MET A 1 -24.96 12.12 -13.67
N GLY A 2 -24.96 13.32 -14.27
CA GLY A 2 -25.24 14.57 -13.53
C GLY A 2 -24.19 14.94 -12.49
N ILE A 3 -22.98 14.37 -12.60
CA ILE A 3 -21.85 14.62 -11.71
C ILE A 3 -20.95 15.64 -12.40
N GLU A 4 -20.65 16.74 -11.72
CA GLU A 4 -19.58 17.65 -12.09
C GLU A 4 -18.26 17.14 -11.49
N LEU A 5 -17.23 16.98 -12.32
CA LEU A 5 -15.93 16.48 -11.90
C LEU A 5 -14.88 17.56 -12.09
N GLN A 6 -14.20 17.92 -11.00
CA GLN A 6 -13.03 18.78 -11.01
C GLN A 6 -11.82 18.00 -10.53
N ILE A 7 -10.72 18.08 -11.29
CA ILE A 7 -9.42 17.54 -10.88
C ILE A 7 -8.60 18.71 -10.38
N VAL A 8 -8.08 18.59 -9.16
CA VAL A 8 -7.30 19.63 -8.50
C VAL A 8 -6.08 19.03 -7.81
N GLY A 9 -5.01 19.81 -7.75
CA GLY A 9 -3.81 19.49 -6.99
C GLY A 9 -3.92 20.04 -5.56
N PRO A 10 -3.36 19.34 -4.54
CA PRO A 10 -3.34 19.87 -3.18
C PRO A 10 -2.61 21.22 -3.10
N GLU A 11 -1.60 21.46 -3.93
CA GLU A 11 -0.84 22.73 -4.00
C GLU A 11 -1.67 23.95 -4.38
N GLU A 12 -2.88 23.76 -4.91
CA GLU A 12 -3.78 24.87 -5.26
C GLU A 12 -4.54 25.43 -4.04
N PHE A 13 -4.49 24.75 -2.90
CA PHE A 13 -5.28 25.09 -1.73
C PHE A 13 -4.44 25.43 -0.50
N ASP A 14 -4.97 26.36 0.28
CA ASP A 14 -4.54 26.65 1.64
C ASP A 14 -5.60 26.19 2.65
N ILE A 15 -5.13 25.68 3.79
CA ILE A 15 -6.00 25.34 4.94
C ILE A 15 -5.77 26.33 6.07
N ILE A 16 -6.85 26.93 6.57
CA ILE A 16 -6.81 27.84 7.73
C ILE A 16 -7.59 27.21 8.87
N VAL A 17 -6.90 26.70 9.89
CA VAL A 17 -7.57 26.07 11.05
C VAL A 17 -8.21 27.14 11.92
N THR A 18 -9.52 27.37 11.74
CA THR A 18 -10.30 28.36 12.50
C THR A 18 -11.63 27.78 12.97
N LYS A 19 -12.32 28.54 13.82
CA LYS A 19 -13.70 28.26 14.22
C LYS A 19 -14.73 28.50 13.11
N GLU A 20 -14.32 29.06 11.97
CA GLU A 20 -15.21 29.52 10.89
C GLU A 20 -15.66 28.38 9.97
N GLY A 21 -15.29 27.14 10.30
CA GLY A 21 -15.80 25.93 9.67
C GLY A 21 -15.48 25.91 8.18
N ARG A 22 -16.51 25.86 7.33
CA ARG A 22 -16.36 25.63 5.87
C ARG A 22 -15.65 26.75 5.10
N LYS A 23 -15.46 27.93 5.68
CA LYS A 23 -14.65 29.02 5.08
C LYS A 23 -13.14 28.88 5.31
N SER A 24 -12.72 27.75 5.90
CA SER A 24 -11.32 27.44 6.22
C SER A 24 -10.49 26.91 5.05
N ILE A 25 -11.05 26.81 3.85
CA ILE A 25 -10.36 26.37 2.64
C ILE A 25 -10.28 27.53 1.65
N LEU A 26 -9.07 27.84 1.19
CA LEU A 26 -8.84 28.80 0.13
C LEU A 26 -8.37 28.06 -1.11
N HIS A 27 -8.94 28.35 -2.27
CA HIS A 27 -8.40 27.96 -3.58
C HIS A 27 -7.83 29.21 -4.22
N ASN A 28 -6.53 29.21 -4.53
CA ASN A 28 -5.84 30.40 -5.05
C ASN A 28 -6.11 31.67 -4.21
N SER A 29 -5.93 31.56 -2.89
CA SER A 29 -6.12 32.63 -1.90
C SER A 29 -7.55 33.14 -1.69
N SER A 30 -8.57 32.51 -2.30
CA SER A 30 -9.97 32.90 -2.14
C SER A 30 -10.79 31.79 -1.47
N PRO A 31 -11.70 32.12 -0.53
CA PRO A 31 -12.58 31.11 0.07
C PRO A 31 -13.41 30.41 -1.01
N VAL A 32 -13.53 29.09 -0.90
CA VAL A 32 -14.35 28.27 -1.80
C VAL A 32 -15.37 27.46 -1.03
N ASP A 33 -16.50 27.21 -1.68
CA ASP A 33 -17.45 26.21 -1.19
C ASP A 33 -16.87 24.80 -1.35
N LEU A 34 -17.19 23.92 -0.40
CA LEU A 34 -16.76 22.54 -0.45
C LEU A 34 -17.58 21.76 -1.48
N PRO A 35 -16.97 20.81 -2.22
CA PRO A 35 -17.72 19.89 -3.08
C PRO A 35 -18.58 18.95 -2.23
N ASP A 36 -19.41 18.12 -2.86
CA ASP A 36 -20.17 17.08 -2.15
C ASP A 36 -19.29 15.91 -1.70
N CYS A 37 -18.23 15.61 -2.46
CA CYS A 37 -17.31 14.54 -2.16
C CYS A 37 -15.88 14.81 -2.65
N LEU A 38 -14.92 14.13 -2.04
CA LEU A 38 -13.52 14.12 -2.45
C LEU A 38 -13.04 12.68 -2.68
N ILE A 39 -12.33 12.45 -3.78
CA ILE A 39 -11.68 11.16 -4.08
C ILE A 39 -10.16 11.37 -4.17
N PRO A 40 -9.39 11.12 -3.10
CA PRO A 40 -7.94 11.26 -3.15
C PRO A 40 -7.29 10.22 -4.07
N ARG A 41 -6.45 10.67 -5.02
CA ARG A 41 -5.81 9.81 -6.04
C ARG A 41 -4.28 9.87 -6.07
N MET A 42 -3.63 10.22 -4.96
CA MET A 42 -2.17 10.37 -4.86
C MET A 42 -1.42 9.08 -4.49
N GLY A 43 -2.14 8.05 -4.00
CA GLY A 43 -1.55 6.75 -3.65
C GLY A 43 -0.42 6.87 -2.62
N ALA A 44 0.64 6.08 -2.77
CA ALA A 44 1.80 6.13 -1.88
C ALA A 44 2.70 7.38 -2.04
N GLY A 45 2.34 8.30 -2.94
CA GLY A 45 2.95 9.63 -3.05
C GLY A 45 2.20 10.71 -2.27
N THR A 46 1.15 10.37 -1.52
CA THR A 46 0.41 11.36 -0.72
C THR A 46 1.33 11.96 0.33
N THR A 47 1.60 13.25 0.22
CA THR A 47 2.48 13.98 1.13
C THR A 47 1.79 14.25 2.47
N TYR A 48 2.56 14.66 3.48
CA TYR A 48 1.99 15.16 4.73
C TYR A 48 0.98 16.30 4.50
N PHE A 49 1.33 17.25 3.62
CA PHE A 49 0.46 18.39 3.31
C PHE A 49 -0.87 17.95 2.70
N ALA A 50 -0.84 17.09 1.68
CA ALA A 50 -2.05 16.57 1.05
C ALA A 50 -2.91 15.76 2.04
N LEU A 51 -2.28 14.96 2.89
CA LEU A 51 -2.96 14.19 3.92
C LEU A 51 -3.58 15.09 5.00
N ALA A 52 -2.89 16.16 5.40
CA ALA A 52 -3.42 17.15 6.34
C ALA A 52 -4.64 17.88 5.75
N MET A 53 -4.61 18.19 4.46
CA MET A 53 -5.74 18.78 3.74
C MET A 53 -6.94 17.83 3.68
N ILE A 54 -6.73 16.56 3.31
CA ILE A 54 -7.77 15.53 3.31
C ILE A 54 -8.41 15.44 4.70
N ARG A 55 -7.60 15.30 5.74
CA ARG A 55 -8.05 15.21 7.14
C ARG A 55 -8.79 16.46 7.60
N HIS A 56 -8.40 17.64 7.12
CA HIS A 56 -9.10 18.89 7.43
C HIS A 56 -10.47 18.93 6.76
N LEU A 57 -10.57 18.55 5.48
CA LEU A 57 -11.83 18.46 4.75
C LEU A 57 -12.80 17.45 5.38
N GLU A 58 -12.30 16.28 5.81
CA GLU A 58 -13.09 15.29 6.57
C GLU A 58 -13.67 15.89 7.85
N ARG A 59 -12.86 16.66 8.61
CA ARG A 59 -13.32 17.32 9.85
C ARG A 59 -14.37 18.39 9.60
N LEU A 60 -14.44 18.95 8.38
CA LEU A 60 -15.51 19.86 7.95
C LEU A 60 -16.79 19.11 7.52
N GLY A 61 -16.79 17.78 7.60
CA GLY A 61 -17.89 16.91 7.25
C GLY A 61 -17.95 16.57 5.76
N LEU A 62 -16.88 16.79 5.00
CA LEU A 62 -16.82 16.36 3.60
C LEU A 62 -16.76 14.83 3.53
N PHE A 63 -17.50 14.24 2.61
CA PHE A 63 -17.42 12.81 2.33
C PHE A 63 -16.18 12.50 1.50
N VAL A 64 -15.29 11.63 2.00
CA VAL A 64 -13.99 11.35 1.37
C VAL A 64 -13.79 9.85 1.12
N LEU A 65 -13.33 9.49 -0.08
CA LEU A 65 -13.08 8.11 -0.51
C LEU A 65 -11.69 7.96 -1.16
N ASN A 66 -10.65 7.44 -0.51
CA ASN A 66 -10.56 6.87 0.83
C ASN A 66 -10.29 7.92 1.92
N SER A 67 -10.59 7.59 3.17
CA SER A 67 -10.34 8.47 4.32
C SER A 67 -8.85 8.74 4.59
N SER A 68 -8.52 9.82 5.32
CA SER A 68 -7.13 10.14 5.68
C SER A 68 -6.48 8.99 6.45
N GLN A 69 -7.22 8.41 7.41
CA GLN A 69 -6.72 7.31 8.25
C GLN A 69 -6.43 6.05 7.44
N SER A 70 -7.32 5.69 6.51
CA SER A 70 -7.11 4.50 5.67
C SER A 70 -5.97 4.70 4.66
N ILE A 71 -5.80 5.93 4.17
CA ILE A 71 -4.64 6.31 3.36
C ILE A 71 -3.33 6.18 4.17
N GLU A 72 -3.30 6.66 5.42
CA GLU A 72 -2.15 6.48 6.33
C GLU A 72 -1.84 5.00 6.56
N ASN A 73 -2.86 4.19 6.85
CA ASN A 73 -2.72 2.75 7.05
C ASN A 73 -2.12 2.06 5.81
N ALA A 74 -2.62 2.39 4.62
CA ALA A 74 -2.21 1.78 3.36
C ALA A 74 -0.82 2.23 2.87
N GLN A 75 -0.37 3.43 3.24
CA GLN A 75 0.98 3.91 2.87
C GLN A 75 2.10 3.21 3.62
N ASN A 76 1.82 2.76 4.84
CA ASN A 76 2.78 2.05 5.68
C ASN A 76 2.55 0.55 5.58
N LYS A 77 3.45 -0.15 4.86
CA LYS A 77 3.34 -1.60 4.66
C LYS A 77 3.30 -2.38 5.98
N LEU A 78 4.08 -1.98 6.98
CA LEU A 78 4.09 -2.66 8.27
C LEU A 78 2.75 -2.47 8.99
N THR A 79 2.22 -1.25 9.02
CA THR A 79 0.89 -0.96 9.61
C THR A 79 -0.21 -1.74 8.92
N THR A 80 -0.22 -1.77 7.58
CA THR A 80 -1.16 -2.61 6.81
C THR A 80 -1.05 -4.07 7.25
N LEU A 81 0.15 -4.64 7.27
CA LEU A 81 0.36 -6.05 7.65
C LEU A 81 -0.04 -6.31 9.12
N GLN A 82 0.22 -5.39 10.04
CA GLN A 82 -0.21 -5.51 11.44
C GLN A 82 -1.75 -5.51 11.58
N ILE A 83 -2.45 -4.65 10.83
CA ILE A 83 -3.92 -4.61 10.79
C ILE A 83 -4.45 -5.95 10.25
N LEU A 84 -3.91 -6.42 9.13
CA LEU A 84 -4.33 -7.68 8.51
C LEU A 84 -4.08 -8.87 9.45
N ALA A 85 -2.89 -8.97 10.04
CA ALA A 85 -2.52 -10.03 10.98
C ALA A 85 -3.45 -10.08 12.21
N THR A 86 -3.74 -8.91 12.81
CA THR A 86 -4.63 -8.82 13.99
C THR A 86 -6.06 -9.29 13.68
N ASN A 87 -6.45 -9.27 12.41
CA ASN A 87 -7.76 -9.71 11.94
C ASN A 87 -7.74 -11.10 11.28
N ASN A 88 -6.69 -11.89 11.51
CA ASN A 88 -6.51 -13.25 10.95
C ASN A 88 -6.54 -13.31 9.41
N ILE A 89 -6.16 -12.22 8.74
CA ILE A 89 -5.95 -12.23 7.30
C ILE A 89 -4.57 -12.88 7.03
N PRO A 90 -4.49 -13.93 6.20
CA PRO A 90 -3.23 -14.57 5.86
C PRO A 90 -2.33 -13.57 5.11
N ILE A 91 -1.13 -13.38 5.63
CA ILE A 91 -0.10 -12.50 5.08
C ILE A 91 1.26 -13.22 5.07
N PRO A 92 2.23 -12.79 4.27
CA PRO A 92 3.58 -13.30 4.40
C PRO A 92 4.22 -12.90 5.74
N LYS A 93 4.88 -13.85 6.43
CA LYS A 93 5.68 -13.61 7.64
C LYS A 93 6.62 -12.44 7.40
N THR A 94 6.57 -11.47 8.29
CA THR A 94 7.29 -10.19 8.14
C THR A 94 7.88 -9.75 9.47
N MET A 95 9.10 -9.23 9.44
CA MET A 95 9.84 -8.67 10.57
C MET A 95 10.22 -7.21 10.27
N LEU A 96 10.07 -6.32 11.26
CA LEU A 96 10.69 -4.99 11.21
C LEU A 96 12.18 -5.12 11.53
N ALA A 97 13.04 -4.66 10.62
CA ALA A 97 14.48 -4.67 10.80
C ALA A 97 14.91 -3.57 11.78
N LYS A 98 15.89 -3.89 12.62
CA LYS A 98 16.61 -2.95 13.49
C LYS A 98 18.08 -3.00 13.11
N PHE A 99 18.74 -1.85 13.06
CA PHE A 99 20.17 -1.74 12.75
C PHE A 99 20.99 -1.39 14.01
N PRO A 100 22.19 -1.98 14.21
CA PRO A 100 22.82 -3.00 13.37
C PRO A 100 21.99 -4.30 13.33
N LEU A 101 21.91 -4.92 12.16
CA LEU A 101 21.04 -6.06 11.91
C LEU A 101 21.59 -7.30 12.60
N ASN A 102 20.78 -7.95 13.44
CA ASN A 102 21.11 -9.27 13.97
C ASN A 102 20.65 -10.34 12.97
N VAL A 103 21.58 -10.77 12.11
CA VAL A 103 21.32 -11.75 11.06
C VAL A 103 20.93 -13.12 11.63
N ASP A 104 21.46 -13.51 12.78
CA ASP A 104 21.13 -14.81 13.38
C ASP A 104 19.66 -14.90 13.82
N ILE A 105 19.07 -13.78 14.26
CA ILE A 105 17.62 -13.71 14.50
C ILE A 105 16.85 -13.85 13.19
N VAL A 106 17.33 -13.26 12.10
CA VAL A 106 16.69 -13.40 10.79
C VAL A 106 16.74 -14.85 10.32
N GLU A 107 17.89 -15.51 10.39
CA GLU A 107 18.06 -16.91 9.96
C GLU A 107 17.32 -17.92 10.86
N ARG A 108 17.05 -17.58 12.13
CA ARG A 108 16.18 -18.39 12.99
C ARG A 108 14.71 -18.31 12.54
N GLU A 109 14.27 -17.15 12.07
CA GLU A 109 12.86 -16.87 11.79
C GLU A 109 12.49 -17.05 10.31
N PHE A 110 13.45 -16.97 9.39
CA PHE A 110 13.24 -16.96 7.94
C PHE A 110 14.18 -17.93 7.25
N THR A 111 13.78 -18.37 6.05
CA THR A 111 14.60 -19.16 5.15
C THR A 111 14.88 -18.35 3.89
N TYR A 112 16.06 -18.54 3.30
CA TYR A 112 16.39 -17.94 2.01
C TYR A 112 15.71 -18.68 0.85
N PRO A 113 15.38 -17.98 -0.25
CA PRO A 113 15.53 -16.54 -0.41
C PRO A 113 14.52 -15.75 0.44
N LEU A 114 14.82 -14.48 0.73
CA LEU A 114 13.92 -13.57 1.44
C LEU A 114 13.84 -12.21 0.75
N ILE A 115 12.85 -11.41 1.14
CA ILE A 115 12.61 -10.07 0.60
C ILE A 115 12.94 -9.03 1.66
N VAL A 116 13.75 -8.03 1.28
CA VAL A 116 14.00 -6.84 2.09
C VAL A 116 13.35 -5.64 1.40
N LYS A 117 12.48 -4.91 2.10
CA LYS A 117 11.75 -3.77 1.50
C LYS A 117 11.60 -2.58 2.42
N THR A 118 11.54 -1.37 1.86
CA THR A 118 11.21 -0.16 2.62
C THR A 118 9.74 -0.14 3.03
N VAL A 119 9.46 0.33 4.24
CA VAL A 119 8.09 0.42 4.79
C VAL A 119 7.22 1.34 3.94
N SER A 120 7.73 2.51 3.57
CA SER A 120 7.07 3.46 2.67
C SER A 120 7.54 3.31 1.21
N GLY A 121 6.80 3.90 0.28
CA GLY A 121 7.10 3.89 -1.16
C GLY A 121 6.30 2.88 -1.97
N SER A 122 6.22 3.11 -3.29
CA SER A 122 5.44 2.33 -4.26
C SER A 122 6.24 2.02 -5.54
N TYR A 123 5.65 1.22 -6.43
CA TYR A 123 6.21 0.84 -7.73
C TYR A 123 7.50 -0.01 -7.68
N GLY A 124 7.72 -0.76 -6.60
CA GLY A 124 8.81 -1.75 -6.51
C GLY A 124 10.22 -1.17 -6.35
N LYS A 125 10.34 0.14 -6.11
CA LYS A 125 11.56 0.78 -5.59
C LYS A 125 11.76 0.38 -4.13
N GLY A 126 13.01 0.11 -3.74
CA GLY A 126 13.33 -0.33 -2.39
C GLY A 126 12.83 -1.73 -2.06
N VAL A 127 12.87 -2.67 -3.02
CA VAL A 127 12.59 -4.10 -2.82
C VAL A 127 13.77 -4.90 -3.35
N PHE A 128 14.45 -5.57 -2.43
CA PHE A 128 15.65 -6.37 -2.65
C PHE A 128 15.35 -7.84 -2.40
N PHE A 129 15.92 -8.70 -3.22
CA PHE A 129 15.84 -10.16 -3.10
C PHE A 129 17.20 -10.64 -2.59
N CYS A 130 17.21 -11.30 -1.44
CA CYS A 130 18.42 -11.85 -0.84
C CYS A 130 18.32 -13.38 -0.90
N GLU A 131 19.22 -14.00 -1.65
CA GLU A 131 19.31 -15.44 -1.87
C GLU A 131 20.11 -16.17 -0.79
N ASN A 132 20.90 -15.43 -0.01
CA ASN A 132 21.79 -16.00 1.00
C ASN A 132 22.18 -14.93 2.03
N ARG A 133 22.90 -15.40 3.07
CA ARG A 133 23.42 -14.60 4.16
C ARG A 133 24.28 -13.41 3.71
N ALA A 134 25.25 -13.66 2.82
CA ALA A 134 26.18 -12.62 2.36
C ALA A 134 25.43 -11.45 1.70
N GLN A 135 24.44 -11.73 0.84
CA GLN A 135 23.62 -10.68 0.23
C GLN A 135 22.77 -9.88 1.25
N LEU A 136 22.34 -10.52 2.35
CA LEU A 136 21.63 -9.83 3.44
C LEU A 136 22.56 -8.94 4.25
N GLU A 137 23.77 -9.43 4.58
CA GLU A 137 24.81 -8.69 5.29
C GLU A 137 25.25 -7.46 4.49
N ASP A 138 25.58 -7.62 3.21
CA ASP A 138 25.97 -6.51 2.31
C ASP A 138 24.89 -5.42 2.26
N LEU A 139 23.61 -5.82 2.17
CA LEU A 139 22.50 -4.87 2.15
C LEU A 139 22.32 -4.18 3.50
N ALA A 140 22.49 -4.91 4.61
CA ALA A 140 22.39 -4.35 5.95
C ALA A 140 23.48 -3.31 6.21
N ASP A 141 24.71 -3.60 5.82
CA ASP A 141 25.85 -2.68 5.92
C ASP A 141 25.62 -1.42 5.09
N LEU A 142 25.12 -1.56 3.86
CA LEU A 142 24.79 -0.42 3.01
C LEU A 142 23.74 0.50 3.65
N ILE A 143 22.70 -0.09 4.25
CA ILE A 143 21.65 0.67 4.94
C ILE A 143 22.23 1.36 6.19
N GLU A 144 23.06 0.67 6.97
CA GLU A 144 23.68 1.23 8.17
C GLU A 144 24.62 2.40 7.84
N VAL A 145 25.44 2.27 6.79
CA VAL A 145 26.34 3.33 6.31
C VAL A 145 25.58 4.57 5.83
N SER A 146 24.38 4.40 5.28
CA SER A 146 23.55 5.53 4.84
C SER A 146 23.19 6.48 5.97
N LYS A 147 23.17 6.00 7.24
CA LYS A 147 22.80 6.72 8.46
C LYS A 147 21.46 7.47 8.38
N ASP A 148 20.61 7.16 7.40
CA ASP A 148 19.31 7.81 7.27
C ASP A 148 18.32 7.13 8.22
N GLN A 149 18.15 7.71 9.40
CA GLN A 149 17.22 7.24 10.43
C GLN A 149 15.75 7.21 9.97
N ARG A 150 15.42 7.79 8.80
CA ARG A 150 14.07 7.76 8.23
C ARG A 150 13.80 6.49 7.43
N VAL A 151 14.84 5.72 7.08
CA VAL A 151 14.70 4.49 6.29
C VAL A 151 14.32 3.34 7.20
N ASN A 152 13.02 3.05 7.25
CA ASN A 152 12.48 1.88 7.92
C ASN A 152 12.37 0.72 6.93
N VAL A 153 12.88 -0.44 7.31
CA VAL A 153 12.98 -1.63 6.46
C VAL A 153 12.30 -2.81 7.12
N ILE A 154 11.58 -3.60 6.32
CA ILE A 154 10.99 -4.87 6.74
C ILE A 154 11.61 -6.02 5.94
N ILE A 155 11.84 -7.13 6.63
CA ILE A 155 12.27 -8.42 6.09
C ILE A 155 11.02 -9.28 5.99
N GLN A 156 10.78 -9.90 4.84
CA GLN A 156 9.59 -10.69 4.59
C GLN A 156 9.99 -12.03 3.95
N GLU A 157 9.27 -13.10 4.31
CA GLU A 157 9.45 -14.39 3.65
C GLU A 157 9.23 -14.24 2.14
N PHE A 158 10.07 -14.91 1.35
CA PHE A 158 9.79 -15.05 -0.06
C PHE A 158 8.78 -16.18 -0.24
N VAL A 159 7.63 -15.87 -0.81
CA VAL A 159 6.64 -16.89 -1.13
C VAL A 159 6.69 -17.14 -2.63
N LEU A 160 6.92 -18.40 -2.99
CA LEU A 160 7.05 -18.82 -4.39
C LEU A 160 5.65 -18.90 -5.00
N PHE A 161 5.29 -17.91 -5.80
CA PHE A 161 3.97 -17.87 -6.42
C PHE A 161 3.98 -18.51 -7.81
N GLY A 162 2.99 -19.38 -8.07
CA GLY A 162 2.89 -20.22 -9.27
C GLY A 162 3.22 -19.49 -10.58
N ASN A 163 4.47 -19.63 -11.03
CA ASN A 163 5.05 -19.03 -12.24
C ASN A 163 5.05 -17.50 -12.28
N GLY A 164 5.26 -16.81 -11.15
CA GLY A 164 5.40 -15.35 -11.11
C GLY A 164 4.09 -14.62 -11.42
N LYS A 165 2.98 -15.17 -10.94
CA LYS A 165 1.64 -14.60 -11.11
C LYS A 165 1.17 -13.99 -9.79
N ASP A 166 0.71 -12.75 -9.85
CA ASP A 166 0.00 -12.11 -8.75
C ASP A 166 -1.40 -11.68 -9.21
N ILE A 167 -2.38 -11.74 -8.31
CA ILE A 167 -3.77 -11.40 -8.61
C ILE A 167 -4.08 -10.07 -7.94
N ARG A 168 -4.47 -9.06 -8.72
CA ARG A 168 -5.03 -7.83 -8.19
C ARG A 168 -6.55 -7.89 -8.24
N VAL A 169 -7.17 -7.78 -7.07
CA VAL A 169 -8.63 -7.62 -6.92
C VAL A 169 -8.95 -6.15 -6.71
N PHE A 170 -9.94 -5.63 -7.44
CA PHE A 170 -10.46 -4.27 -7.25
C PHE A 170 -11.70 -4.34 -6.36
N VAL A 171 -11.67 -3.63 -5.24
CA VAL A 171 -12.76 -3.54 -4.27
C VAL A 171 -13.28 -2.10 -4.27
N VAL A 172 -14.60 -1.93 -4.39
CA VAL A 172 -15.30 -0.65 -4.29
C VAL A 172 -16.53 -0.82 -3.42
N GLY A 173 -16.63 -0.02 -2.35
CA GLY A 173 -17.79 0.00 -1.45
C GLY A 173 -18.07 -1.36 -0.82
N GLY A 174 -17.02 -2.09 -0.42
CA GLY A 174 -17.14 -3.42 0.19
C GLY A 174 -17.51 -4.55 -0.78
N ARG A 175 -17.39 -4.34 -2.10
CA ARG A 175 -17.65 -5.37 -3.12
C ARG A 175 -16.46 -5.50 -4.06
N HIS A 176 -16.13 -6.73 -4.45
CA HIS A 176 -15.25 -6.92 -5.60
C HIS A 176 -15.98 -6.46 -6.87
N ILE A 177 -15.28 -5.72 -7.73
CA ILE A 177 -15.83 -5.25 -9.02
C ILE A 177 -15.07 -5.84 -10.23
N GLY A 178 -13.97 -6.54 -9.96
CA GLY A 178 -13.18 -7.21 -10.97
C GLY A 178 -11.82 -7.63 -10.42
N ALA A 179 -11.14 -8.50 -11.16
CA ALA A 179 -9.77 -8.88 -10.85
C ALA A 179 -8.96 -9.08 -12.14
N MET A 180 -7.65 -8.90 -12.00
CA MET A 180 -6.69 -9.19 -13.04
C MET A 180 -5.56 -10.05 -12.48
N VAL A 181 -5.05 -10.96 -13.29
CA VAL A 181 -3.77 -11.62 -13.04
C VAL A 181 -2.68 -10.86 -13.76
N ARG A 182 -1.60 -10.55 -13.05
CA ARG A 182 -0.38 -9.98 -13.62
C ARG A 182 0.66 -11.08 -13.67
N ILE A 183 1.28 -11.27 -14.83
CA ILE A 183 2.26 -12.34 -15.07
C ILE A 183 3.62 -11.70 -15.32
N ALA A 184 4.61 -12.08 -14.53
CA ALA A 184 5.99 -11.65 -14.74
C ALA A 184 6.54 -12.18 -16.08
N ARG A 185 7.43 -11.42 -16.70
CA ARG A 185 8.21 -11.93 -17.85
C ARG A 185 9.14 -13.05 -17.40
N GLU A 186 9.38 -14.00 -18.29
CA GLU A 186 10.32 -15.10 -18.09
C GLU A 186 11.69 -14.57 -17.58
N GLY A 187 12.18 -15.15 -16.48
CA GLY A 187 13.42 -14.73 -15.82
C GLY A 187 13.33 -13.50 -14.89
N LYS A 188 12.15 -12.90 -14.66
CA LYS A 188 11.94 -11.83 -13.67
C LYS A 188 11.01 -12.26 -12.55
N LEU A 189 11.38 -11.98 -11.29
CA LEU A 189 10.56 -12.26 -10.10
C LEU A 189 9.40 -11.28 -9.89
N LYS A 190 9.34 -10.16 -10.64
CA LYS A 190 8.38 -9.07 -10.42
C LYS A 190 7.33 -9.02 -11.54
N ALA A 191 6.04 -9.11 -11.17
CA ALA A 191 4.90 -9.13 -12.08
C ALA A 191 4.23 -7.76 -12.33
N ASN A 192 4.78 -6.66 -11.78
CA ASN A 192 4.20 -5.33 -11.95
C ASN A 192 4.01 -4.96 -13.44
N PHE A 193 2.78 -4.55 -13.82
CA PHE A 193 2.45 -4.09 -15.18
C PHE A 193 3.34 -2.95 -15.67
N SER A 194 3.70 -2.01 -14.78
CA SER A 194 4.64 -0.91 -15.07
C SER A 194 6.07 -1.39 -15.40
N ALA A 195 6.37 -2.68 -15.24
CA ALA A 195 7.65 -3.31 -15.60
C ALA A 195 7.55 -4.22 -16.84
N GLY A 196 6.44 -4.17 -17.60
CA GLY A 196 6.26 -4.89 -18.87
C GLY A 196 5.72 -6.32 -18.78
N GLY A 197 5.06 -6.67 -17.66
CA GLY A 197 4.30 -7.92 -17.49
C GLY A 197 2.97 -7.91 -18.27
N THR A 198 2.42 -9.09 -18.55
CA THR A 198 1.10 -9.21 -19.19
C THR A 198 -0.02 -9.18 -18.15
N VAL A 199 -1.17 -8.65 -18.53
CA VAL A 199 -2.38 -8.61 -17.70
C VAL A 199 -3.51 -9.35 -18.41
N ALA A 200 -4.26 -10.13 -17.65
CA ALA A 200 -5.46 -10.80 -18.14
C ALA A 200 -6.58 -10.71 -17.10
N SER A 201 -7.82 -10.73 -17.54
CA SER A 201 -8.97 -10.87 -16.64
C SER A 201 -8.85 -12.18 -15.86
N PHE A 202 -9.20 -12.15 -14.58
CA PHE A 202 -9.12 -13.31 -13.70
C PHE A 202 -10.44 -13.50 -12.96
N ASN A 203 -10.99 -14.71 -13.02
CA ASN A 203 -12.20 -15.07 -12.28
C ASN A 203 -11.80 -15.50 -10.86
N LEU A 204 -12.27 -14.75 -9.86
CA LEU A 204 -12.03 -15.09 -8.46
C LEU A 204 -12.89 -16.26 -8.03
N ASN A 205 -12.35 -17.08 -7.14
CA ASN A 205 -13.18 -17.99 -6.36
C ASN A 205 -13.73 -17.27 -5.11
N PRO A 206 -14.75 -17.84 -4.43
CA PRO A 206 -15.35 -17.22 -3.26
C PRO A 206 -14.37 -16.96 -2.10
N ALA A 207 -13.29 -17.74 -1.99
CA ALA A 207 -12.29 -17.55 -0.94
C ALA A 207 -11.43 -16.30 -1.19
N MET A 208 -10.94 -16.11 -2.42
CA MET A 208 -10.19 -14.91 -2.82
C MET A 208 -11.05 -13.65 -2.76
N GLU A 209 -12.31 -13.74 -3.18
CA GLU A 209 -13.25 -12.62 -3.08
C GLU A 209 -13.41 -12.15 -1.63
N ARG A 210 -13.74 -13.09 -0.72
CA ARG A 210 -13.86 -12.78 0.71
C ARG A 210 -12.56 -12.21 1.25
N LEU A 211 -11.43 -12.83 0.91
CA LEU A 211 -10.11 -12.36 1.35
C LEU A 211 -9.86 -10.90 0.94
N ALA A 212 -10.14 -10.55 -0.31
CA ALA A 212 -9.97 -9.18 -0.81
C ALA A 212 -10.91 -8.19 -0.11
N VAL A 213 -12.19 -8.51 -0.02
CA VAL A 213 -13.20 -7.63 0.58
C VAL A 213 -12.92 -7.40 2.06
N GLU A 214 -12.63 -8.45 2.81
CA GLU A 214 -12.30 -8.35 4.23
C GLU A 214 -11.00 -7.57 4.45
N SER A 215 -9.98 -7.77 3.61
CA SER A 215 -8.73 -7.01 3.70
C SER A 215 -8.95 -5.52 3.49
N ALA A 216 -9.71 -5.14 2.46
CA ALA A 216 -10.07 -3.73 2.22
C ALA A 216 -10.84 -3.15 3.41
N ARG A 217 -11.83 -3.90 3.93
CA ARG A 217 -12.65 -3.51 5.09
C ARG A 217 -11.81 -3.27 6.35
N HIS A 218 -10.88 -4.17 6.67
CA HIS A 218 -10.05 -4.05 7.87
C HIS A 218 -9.06 -2.90 7.81
N VAL A 219 -8.49 -2.61 6.63
CA VAL A 219 -7.61 -1.45 6.42
C VAL A 219 -8.41 -0.13 6.37
N GLY A 220 -9.72 -0.21 6.11
CA GLY A 220 -10.65 0.91 6.02
C GLY A 220 -10.71 1.55 4.64
N LEU A 221 -10.38 0.81 3.58
CA LEU A 221 -10.34 1.32 2.21
C LEU A 221 -11.67 1.05 1.49
N ASP A 222 -12.35 2.11 1.08
CA ASP A 222 -13.57 2.05 0.26
C ASP A 222 -13.27 1.72 -1.20
N ILE A 223 -12.16 2.23 -1.73
CA ILE A 223 -11.66 1.97 -3.09
C ILE A 223 -10.24 1.43 -2.96
N ALA A 224 -10.06 0.14 -3.22
CA ALA A 224 -8.78 -0.54 -3.05
C ALA A 224 -8.43 -1.45 -4.22
N GLY A 225 -7.14 -1.55 -4.50
CA GLY A 225 -6.58 -2.73 -5.16
C GLY A 225 -5.96 -3.61 -4.09
N ILE A 226 -6.39 -4.87 -3.96
CA ILE A 226 -5.81 -5.86 -3.06
C ILE A 226 -4.97 -6.83 -3.88
N ASP A 227 -3.73 -7.05 -3.46
CA ASP A 227 -2.83 -8.01 -4.12
C ASP A 227 -3.01 -9.31 -3.37
N ILE A 228 -3.29 -10.38 -4.09
CA ILE A 228 -3.40 -11.73 -3.57
C ILE A 228 -2.35 -12.56 -4.27
N LEU A 229 -1.61 -13.28 -3.45
CA LEU A 229 -0.56 -14.15 -3.89
C LEU A 229 -0.96 -15.60 -3.59
N PHE A 230 -0.61 -16.52 -4.50
CA PHE A 230 -1.01 -17.92 -4.46
C PHE A 230 0.19 -18.85 -4.38
N ASP A 231 0.32 -19.57 -3.27
CA ASP A 231 1.46 -20.45 -2.99
C ASP A 231 1.21 -21.93 -3.32
N GLY A 232 0.15 -22.23 -4.09
CA GLY A 232 -0.23 -23.58 -4.51
C GLY A 232 -1.40 -24.16 -3.72
N ASP A 233 -1.44 -23.90 -2.41
CA ASP A 233 -2.46 -24.43 -1.51
C ASP A 233 -3.28 -23.33 -0.80
N SER A 234 -2.75 -22.11 -0.71
CA SER A 234 -3.35 -21.01 0.06
C SER A 234 -3.21 -19.64 -0.61
N TYR A 235 -3.94 -18.67 -0.06
CA TYR A 235 -3.95 -17.27 -0.52
C TYR A 235 -3.40 -16.37 0.58
N ARG A 236 -2.50 -15.45 0.21
CA ARG A 236 -1.94 -14.45 1.14
C ARG A 236 -2.08 -13.06 0.54
N VAL A 237 -2.37 -12.07 1.39
CA VAL A 237 -2.43 -10.64 1.03
C VAL A 237 -1.09 -9.96 1.27
#